data_AF-A0A9P6E1M8-F1
#
_entry.id   AF-A0A9P6E1M8-F1
#
_cell.length_a   1.000
_cell.length_b   1.000
_cell.length_c   1.000
_cell.angle_alpha   90.00
_cell.angle_beta   90.00
_cell.angle_gamma   90.00
#
_symmetry.space_group_name_H-M   'P 1'
#
loop_
_entity.id
_entity.type
_entity.pdbx_description
1 polymer ?
#
loop_
_entity_poly.entity_id
_entity_poly.type
_entity_poly.pdbx_seq_one_letter_code
_entity_poly.pdbx_strand_id
1 'polypeptide(L)'
;MSKSLPFPTTADLTHARRASPRRIILGLASFLTAAFLITQLASAPSLRIDVERLDRIIEHDTPQTKLGAPHAASLTSLGLEADESYHLGTTDNPKYRSELQDFVTDTFPDKLKRLAIASIDTFVPETGSGTCTRSPSVPPKIWQTSKTRDPDMYHEWKEQPGYSYTFLNDAAADKWVEDHFGGSKVRWAWDVLGPASCEPIFLRYLLLLVEGGIYTDTDTHLLRSIDGWGKGATNYGDQKYPGRPSLIVGIEADVGEREDWHRWWARPVQLCQWTFASTPLHPVLIDAVRRIYEHTREFQNL
;
A
#
# COMPACT_ATOMS: atom_id res chain seq x y z
N MET A 1 -31.28 22.84 13.87
CA MET A 1 -32.00 23.09 12.61
C MET A 1 -31.17 22.55 11.46
N SER A 2 -31.61 21.43 10.90
CA SER A 2 -30.98 20.74 9.76
C SER A 2 -31.08 21.58 8.50
N LYS A 3 -29.98 21.70 7.75
CA LYS A 3 -29.98 22.09 6.34
C LYS A 3 -29.18 21.03 5.57
N SER A 4 -29.88 20.09 4.97
CA SER A 4 -29.36 19.21 3.93
C SER A 4 -29.08 20.02 2.67
N LEU A 5 -27.87 19.91 2.12
CA LEU A 5 -27.56 20.37 0.77
C LEU A 5 -27.91 19.24 -0.21
N PRO A 6 -28.54 19.52 -1.36
CA PRO A 6 -28.96 18.48 -2.29
C PRO A 6 -27.78 17.98 -3.16
N PHE A 7 -27.84 16.70 -3.52
CA PHE A 7 -26.91 16.07 -4.47
C PHE A 7 -27.15 16.58 -5.91
N PRO A 8 -26.09 16.79 -6.72
CA PRO A 8 -26.26 17.15 -8.12
C PRO A 8 -26.70 15.94 -8.95
N THR A 9 -27.63 16.16 -9.87
CA THR A 9 -28.09 15.17 -10.85
C THR A 9 -27.19 15.15 -12.09
N THR A 10 -27.27 14.05 -12.84
CA THR A 10 -26.46 13.62 -13.99
C THR A 10 -26.32 14.60 -15.17
N ALA A 11 -26.90 15.81 -15.11
CA ALA A 11 -26.85 16.81 -16.17
C ALA A 11 -25.69 17.83 -16.03
N ASP A 12 -25.06 17.97 -14.86
CA ASP A 12 -24.04 19.00 -14.62
C ASP A 12 -22.60 18.62 -15.06
N LEU A 13 -22.37 17.39 -15.53
CA LEU A 13 -21.03 16.92 -15.92
C LEU A 13 -20.62 17.30 -17.36
N THR A 14 -21.50 17.93 -18.16
CA THR A 14 -21.22 18.23 -19.57
C THR A 14 -20.63 19.62 -19.87
N HIS A 15 -20.34 20.47 -18.86
CA HIS A 15 -19.81 21.82 -19.11
C HIS A 15 -18.43 22.16 -18.55
N ALA A 16 -17.76 21.24 -17.85
CA ALA A 16 -16.36 21.42 -17.43
C ALA A 16 -15.37 20.90 -18.49
N ARG A 17 -15.41 21.44 -19.71
CA ARG A 17 -14.36 21.23 -20.73
C ARG A 17 -13.85 22.55 -21.26
N ARG A 18 -12.80 23.08 -20.62
CA ARG A 18 -11.69 23.83 -21.25
C ARG A 18 -10.67 24.28 -20.18
N ALA A 19 -9.68 23.43 -19.89
CA ALA A 19 -8.45 23.85 -19.22
C ALA A 19 -7.40 24.28 -20.27
N SER A 20 -6.56 25.26 -19.93
CA SER A 20 -5.67 25.93 -20.89
C SER A 20 -4.42 25.10 -21.29
N PRO A 21 -3.87 25.28 -22.50
CA PRO A 21 -2.84 24.40 -23.07
C PRO A 21 -1.50 24.37 -22.32
N ARG A 22 -1.18 25.40 -21.53
CA ARG A 22 0.13 25.51 -20.86
C ARG A 22 0.26 24.65 -19.59
N ARG A 23 -0.85 24.24 -18.97
CA ARG A 23 -0.83 23.40 -17.75
C ARG A 23 -0.85 21.89 -18.03
N ILE A 24 -1.30 21.49 -19.22
CA ILE A 24 -1.26 20.10 -19.71
C ILE A 24 0.19 19.62 -19.92
N ILE A 25 1.10 20.55 -20.26
CA ILE A 25 2.50 20.22 -20.60
C ILE A 25 3.33 19.84 -19.35
N LEU A 26 3.09 20.45 -18.19
CA LEU A 26 3.84 20.14 -16.97
C LEU A 26 3.40 18.80 -16.34
N GLY A 27 2.09 18.49 -16.37
CA GLY A 27 1.58 17.20 -15.90
C GLY A 27 2.00 16.04 -16.81
N LEU A 28 1.95 16.22 -18.14
CA LEU A 28 2.41 15.19 -19.09
C LEU A 28 3.91 14.92 -19.01
N ALA A 29 4.74 15.92 -18.67
CA ALA A 29 6.19 15.73 -18.57
C ALA A 29 6.59 14.77 -17.44
N SER A 30 5.95 14.87 -16.26
CA SER A 30 6.18 13.94 -15.14
C SER A 30 5.58 12.55 -15.35
N PHE A 31 4.47 12.45 -16.10
CA PHE A 31 3.88 11.17 -16.48
C PHE A 31 4.66 10.44 -17.58
N LEU A 32 5.26 11.17 -18.53
CA LEU A 32 6.11 10.60 -19.57
C LEU A 32 7.45 10.09 -19.02
N THR A 33 8.03 10.71 -18.00
CA THR A 33 9.26 10.19 -17.35
C THR A 33 9.01 8.89 -16.59
N ALA A 34 7.89 8.78 -15.87
CA ALA A 34 7.52 7.54 -15.17
C ALA A 34 7.20 6.40 -16.17
N ALA A 35 6.45 6.69 -17.23
CA ALA A 35 6.15 5.71 -18.27
C ALA A 35 7.40 5.30 -19.09
N PHE A 36 8.33 6.22 -19.34
CA PHE A 36 9.59 5.93 -20.05
C PHE A 36 10.54 5.06 -19.21
N LEU A 37 10.57 5.22 -17.89
CA LEU A 37 11.36 4.37 -16.99
C LEU A 37 10.82 2.93 -16.95
N ILE A 38 9.49 2.76 -16.94
CA ILE A 38 8.82 1.44 -16.99
C ILE A 38 9.11 0.76 -18.34
N THR A 39 9.12 1.52 -19.44
CA THR A 39 9.37 0.96 -20.79
C THR A 39 10.85 0.57 -21.00
N GLN A 40 11.80 1.31 -20.41
CA GLN A 40 13.22 0.96 -20.46
C GLN A 40 13.57 -0.26 -19.61
N LEU A 41 12.94 -0.46 -18.45
CA LEU A 41 13.11 -1.67 -17.64
C LEU A 41 12.58 -2.93 -18.34
N ALA A 42 11.50 -2.81 -19.11
CA ALA A 42 10.97 -3.91 -19.92
C ALA A 42 11.83 -4.28 -21.15
N SER A 43 12.79 -3.43 -21.54
CA SER A 43 13.65 -3.62 -22.72
C SER A 43 15.06 -4.15 -22.38
N ALA A 44 15.39 -4.30 -21.10
CA ALA A 44 16.66 -4.87 -20.68
C ALA A 44 16.67 -6.39 -20.96
N PRO A 45 17.74 -6.94 -21.57
CA PRO A 45 17.84 -8.39 -21.73
C PRO A 45 17.75 -9.03 -20.34
N SER A 46 16.89 -10.04 -20.21
CA SER A 46 16.64 -10.78 -18.98
C SER A 46 17.97 -11.12 -18.29
N LEU A 47 18.31 -10.38 -17.24
CA LEU A 47 19.43 -10.72 -16.39
C LEU A 47 18.96 -11.98 -15.65
N ARG A 48 19.38 -13.16 -16.11
CA ARG A 48 19.16 -14.41 -15.36
C ARG A 48 19.85 -14.23 -14.03
N ILE A 49 19.07 -13.91 -13.00
CA ILE A 49 19.54 -13.92 -11.63
C ILE A 49 19.82 -15.38 -11.28
N ASP A 50 21.10 -15.71 -11.14
CA ASP A 50 21.54 -17.02 -10.67
C ASP A 50 21.18 -17.15 -9.18
N VAL A 51 20.02 -17.74 -8.91
CA VAL A 51 19.44 -17.90 -7.57
C VAL A 51 20.40 -18.68 -6.65
N GLU A 52 21.15 -19.65 -7.17
CA GLU A 52 22.15 -20.38 -6.39
C GLU A 52 23.34 -19.50 -6.00
N ARG A 53 23.68 -18.49 -6.80
CA ARG A 53 24.73 -17.52 -6.46
C ARG A 53 24.28 -16.58 -5.35
N LEU A 54 23.00 -16.20 -5.30
CA LEU A 54 22.45 -15.37 -4.21
C LEU A 54 22.36 -16.15 -2.89
N ASP A 55 21.97 -17.42 -2.93
CA ASP A 55 21.90 -18.27 -1.74
C ASP A 55 23.29 -18.46 -1.12
N ARG A 56 24.32 -18.65 -1.96
CA ARG A 56 25.72 -18.72 -1.52
C ARG A 56 26.23 -17.40 -0.92
N ILE A 57 25.79 -16.24 -1.41
CA ILE A 57 26.18 -14.93 -0.86
C ILE A 57 25.53 -14.71 0.52
N ILE A 58 24.27 -15.13 0.70
CA ILE A 58 23.55 -14.96 1.96
C ILE A 58 24.06 -15.93 3.04
N GLU A 59 24.42 -17.17 2.68
CA GLU A 59 24.89 -18.17 3.65
C GLU A 59 26.35 -17.98 4.09
N HIS A 60 27.22 -17.43 3.25
CA HIS A 60 28.66 -17.34 3.55
C HIS A 60 29.16 -15.97 4.02
N ASP A 61 28.35 -14.90 3.94
CA ASP A 61 28.84 -13.54 4.22
C ASP A 61 27.86 -12.69 5.04
N THR A 62 27.41 -13.24 6.18
CA THR A 62 26.94 -12.38 7.27
C THR A 62 28.05 -12.26 8.32
N PRO A 63 29.03 -11.35 8.17
CA PRO A 63 29.77 -10.90 9.33
C PRO A 63 28.74 -10.41 10.35
N GLN A 64 28.85 -10.84 11.61
CA GLN A 64 28.23 -10.11 12.70
C GLN A 64 28.95 -8.76 12.83
N THR A 65 28.72 -7.85 11.90
CA THR A 65 29.08 -6.46 12.04
C THR A 65 28.25 -5.95 13.20
N LYS A 66 28.93 -5.69 14.34
CA LYS A 66 28.37 -4.86 15.40
C LYS A 66 27.78 -3.63 14.73
N LEU A 67 26.45 -3.50 14.78
CA LEU A 67 25.78 -2.28 14.34
C LEU A 67 26.47 -1.14 15.09
N GLY A 68 27.17 -0.27 14.36
CA GLY A 68 27.83 0.89 14.95
C GLY A 68 26.82 1.71 15.73
N ALA A 69 27.29 2.51 16.69
CA ALA A 69 26.42 3.45 17.39
C ALA A 69 25.58 4.23 16.36
N PRO A 70 24.26 4.39 16.57
CA PRO A 70 23.40 5.05 15.60
C PRO A 70 23.99 6.42 15.30
N HIS A 71 24.35 6.63 14.04
CA HIS A 71 24.82 7.94 13.59
C HIS A 71 23.76 8.99 13.96
N ALA A 72 24.24 10.11 14.50
CA ALA A 72 23.43 11.21 14.97
C ALA A 72 22.42 11.65 13.90
N ALA A 73 21.14 11.67 14.29
CA ALA A 73 19.98 12.11 13.52
C ALA A 73 19.79 11.41 12.16
N SER A 74 18.82 10.49 12.10
CA SER A 74 18.18 10.05 10.87
C SER A 74 17.38 11.20 10.25
N LEU A 75 18.06 12.24 9.79
CA LEU A 75 17.50 13.28 8.94
C LEU A 75 18.17 13.12 7.59
N THR A 76 17.35 12.85 6.60
CA THR A 76 17.80 12.71 5.23
C THR A 76 18.25 14.09 4.74
N SER A 77 19.23 14.14 3.85
CA SER A 77 19.78 15.37 3.24
C SER A 77 18.77 16.20 2.42
N LEU A 78 17.47 15.88 2.48
CA LEU A 78 16.35 16.68 1.98
C LEU A 78 15.43 17.22 3.08
N GLY A 79 15.97 17.38 4.30
CA GLY A 79 15.25 17.81 5.48
C GLY A 79 14.12 18.80 5.22
N LEU A 80 12.98 18.58 5.87
CA LEU A 80 11.79 19.43 5.87
C LEU A 80 11.03 19.51 4.54
N GLU A 81 11.64 19.76 3.37
CA GLU A 81 10.89 19.87 2.09
C GLU A 81 10.25 18.54 1.68
N ALA A 82 10.98 17.43 1.83
CA ALA A 82 10.44 16.10 1.61
C ALA A 82 9.42 15.69 2.69
N ASP A 83 9.51 16.23 3.90
CA ASP A 83 8.55 15.93 4.98
C ASP A 83 7.26 16.77 4.82
N GLU A 84 7.38 18.02 4.38
CA GLU A 84 6.28 18.94 4.09
C GLU A 84 5.46 18.49 2.88
N SER A 85 6.11 18.00 1.82
CA SER A 85 5.43 17.60 0.57
C SER A 85 4.60 16.32 0.66
N TYR A 86 4.78 15.51 1.71
CA TYR A 86 4.07 14.23 1.86
C TYR A 86 3.16 14.19 3.09
N HIS A 87 3.06 15.31 3.81
CA HIS A 87 2.18 15.50 4.96
C HIS A 87 2.21 14.29 5.90
N LEU A 88 3.36 14.08 6.55
CA LEU A 88 3.45 13.09 7.63
C LEU A 88 2.32 13.38 8.62
N GLY A 89 1.52 12.34 8.89
CA GLY A 89 0.38 12.46 9.80
C GLY A 89 0.87 12.73 11.22
N THR A 90 -0.06 12.79 12.15
CA THR A 90 0.32 12.84 13.57
C THR A 90 1.19 11.64 13.98
N THR A 91 2.21 11.90 14.80
CA THR A 91 3.00 10.86 15.48
C THR A 91 2.44 10.53 16.87
N ASP A 92 1.43 11.27 17.33
CA ASP A 92 0.71 11.01 18.57
C ASP A 92 -0.32 9.89 18.36
N ASN A 93 -0.15 8.77 19.07
CA ASN A 93 -1.00 7.58 18.92
C ASN A 93 -2.50 7.84 19.22
N PRO A 94 -2.89 8.54 20.31
CA PRO A 94 -4.28 8.91 20.52
C PRO A 94 -4.88 9.72 19.36
N LYS A 95 -4.15 10.70 18.84
CA LYS A 95 -4.61 11.49 17.69
C LYS A 95 -4.69 10.64 16.42
N TYR A 96 -3.70 9.78 16.16
CA TYR A 96 -3.70 8.87 15.01
C TYR A 96 -4.91 7.93 15.05
N ARG A 97 -5.19 7.36 16.23
CA ARG A 97 -6.38 6.54 16.47
C ARG A 97 -7.66 7.30 16.14
N SER A 98 -7.81 8.52 16.66
CA SER A 98 -9.00 9.36 16.41
C SER A 98 -9.16 9.66 14.92
N GLU A 99 -8.08 10.05 14.22
CA GLU A 99 -8.09 10.34 12.78
C GLU A 99 -8.58 9.12 11.97
N LEU A 100 -8.11 7.91 12.30
CA LEU A 100 -8.58 6.69 11.64
C LEU A 100 -10.04 6.36 11.95
N GLN A 101 -10.48 6.52 13.20
CA GLN A 101 -11.86 6.26 13.60
C GLN A 101 -12.84 7.24 12.93
N ASP A 102 -12.48 8.52 12.85
CA ASP A 102 -13.26 9.55 12.18
C ASP A 102 -13.38 9.24 10.69
N PHE A 103 -12.26 8.92 10.04
CA PHE A 103 -12.23 8.54 8.64
C PHE A 103 -13.12 7.33 8.35
N VAL A 104 -12.98 6.24 9.11
CA VAL A 104 -13.77 5.02 8.94
C VAL A 104 -15.26 5.30 9.18
N THR A 105 -15.59 6.12 10.18
CA THR A 105 -16.98 6.48 10.49
C THR A 105 -17.64 7.25 9.35
N ASP A 106 -16.90 8.16 8.72
CA ASP A 106 -17.38 9.02 7.65
C ASP A 106 -17.44 8.30 6.28
N THR A 107 -16.50 7.40 6.02
CA THR A 107 -16.25 6.93 4.64
C THR A 107 -16.60 5.47 4.37
N PHE A 108 -16.63 4.59 5.38
CA PHE A 108 -16.84 3.16 5.16
C PHE A 108 -18.33 2.76 5.27
N PRO A 109 -18.77 1.71 4.54
CA PRO A 109 -20.07 1.08 4.77
C PRO A 109 -20.23 0.56 6.20
N ASP A 110 -21.46 0.53 6.73
CA ASP A 110 -21.74 0.22 8.14
C ASP A 110 -21.18 -1.13 8.63
N LYS A 111 -21.19 -2.15 7.77
CA LYS A 111 -20.61 -3.46 8.11
C LYS A 111 -19.10 -3.38 8.32
N LEU A 112 -18.37 -2.75 7.40
CA LEU A 112 -16.92 -2.60 7.49
C LEU A 112 -16.51 -1.62 8.58
N LYS A 113 -17.29 -0.53 8.77
CA LYS A 113 -17.07 0.49 9.80
C LYS A 113 -16.91 -0.12 11.20
N ARG A 114 -17.85 -0.96 11.62
CA ARG A 114 -17.81 -1.60 12.95
C ARG A 114 -16.57 -2.50 13.13
N LEU A 115 -16.22 -3.26 12.09
CA LEU A 115 -15.06 -4.15 12.14
C LEU A 115 -13.75 -3.35 12.17
N ALA A 116 -13.68 -2.26 11.39
CA ALA A 116 -12.51 -1.41 11.30
C ALA A 116 -12.23 -0.69 12.64
N ILE A 117 -13.27 -0.16 13.31
CA ILE A 117 -13.13 0.44 14.64
C ILE A 117 -12.56 -0.57 15.66
N ALA A 118 -13.11 -1.79 15.69
CA ALA A 118 -12.61 -2.83 16.59
C ALA A 118 -11.15 -3.23 16.29
N SER A 119 -10.77 -3.23 15.00
CA SER A 119 -9.39 -3.48 14.59
C SER A 119 -8.45 -2.35 15.04
N ILE A 120 -8.86 -1.09 14.84
CA ILE A 120 -8.10 0.08 15.31
C ILE A 120 -7.86 0.00 16.82
N ASP A 121 -8.88 -0.34 17.61
CA ASP A 121 -8.76 -0.48 19.07
C ASP A 121 -7.80 -1.60 19.49
N THR A 122 -7.67 -2.63 18.66
CA THR A 122 -6.75 -3.76 18.91
C THR A 122 -5.30 -3.39 18.63
N PHE A 123 -5.04 -2.69 17.53
CA PHE A 123 -3.68 -2.37 17.07
C PHE A 123 -3.13 -1.05 17.63
N VAL A 124 -4.01 -0.10 17.95
CA VAL A 124 -3.66 1.22 18.49
C VAL A 124 -4.49 1.45 19.76
N PRO A 125 -4.20 0.70 20.85
CA PRO A 125 -4.96 0.82 22.10
C PRO A 125 -4.75 2.18 22.76
N GLU A 126 -5.69 2.56 23.64
CA GLU A 126 -5.52 3.74 24.49
C GLU A 126 -4.27 3.59 25.40
N THR A 127 -3.61 4.72 25.66
CA THR A 127 -2.40 4.77 26.47
C THR A 127 -2.60 4.08 27.83
N GLY A 128 -1.80 3.05 28.11
CA GLY A 128 -1.83 2.32 29.38
C GLY A 128 -2.64 1.01 29.38
N SER A 129 -3.32 0.64 28.28
CA SER A 129 -4.07 -0.63 28.19
C SER A 129 -3.37 -1.74 27.40
N GLY A 130 -2.18 -1.48 26.86
CA GLY A 130 -1.46 -2.40 25.98
C GLY A 130 -0.84 -3.57 26.74
N THR A 131 -1.53 -4.70 26.83
CA THR A 131 -0.85 -5.99 26.95
C THR A 131 -0.37 -6.40 25.56
N CYS A 132 0.83 -6.98 25.45
CA CYS A 132 1.32 -7.61 24.22
C CYS A 132 0.43 -8.83 23.91
N THR A 133 -0.73 -8.58 23.31
CA THR A 133 -1.65 -9.61 22.87
C THR A 133 -1.17 -10.16 21.53
N ARG A 134 -1.39 -11.45 21.30
CA ARG A 134 -1.10 -12.07 20.02
C ARG A 134 -2.00 -11.45 18.96
N SER A 135 -1.44 -10.66 18.06
CA SER A 135 -2.18 -10.07 16.95
C SER A 135 -2.67 -11.14 15.96
N PRO A 136 -3.70 -10.84 15.16
CA PRO A 136 -4.18 -11.77 14.14
C PRO A 136 -3.07 -12.15 13.15
N SER A 137 -3.13 -13.37 12.64
CA SER A 137 -2.22 -13.83 11.59
C SER A 137 -2.78 -13.50 10.21
N VAL A 138 -1.89 -13.23 9.25
CA VAL A 138 -2.25 -13.04 7.84
C VAL A 138 -3.01 -14.29 7.31
N PRO A 139 -4.21 -14.12 6.72
CA PRO A 139 -4.95 -15.21 6.10
C PRO A 139 -4.21 -15.85 4.91
N PRO A 140 -4.37 -17.16 4.65
CA PRO A 140 -3.72 -17.82 3.51
C PRO A 140 -4.50 -17.58 2.20
N LYS A 141 -4.51 -16.32 1.76
CA LYS A 141 -5.14 -15.85 0.52
C LYS A 141 -4.09 -15.12 -0.31
N ILE A 142 -4.08 -15.36 -1.62
CA ILE A 142 -3.21 -14.69 -2.59
C ILE A 142 -4.08 -14.00 -3.62
N TRP A 143 -3.79 -12.73 -3.86
CA TRP A 143 -4.48 -11.85 -4.77
C TRP A 143 -3.52 -11.38 -5.85
N GLN A 144 -3.95 -11.51 -7.12
CA GLN A 144 -3.30 -10.87 -8.26
C GLN A 144 -4.35 -10.14 -9.09
N THR A 145 -3.93 -9.08 -9.77
CA THR A 145 -4.81 -8.32 -10.67
C THR A 145 -4.05 -7.92 -11.92
N SER A 146 -4.70 -8.02 -13.07
CA SER A 146 -4.23 -7.43 -14.32
C SER A 146 -5.39 -7.32 -15.29
N LYS A 147 -5.25 -6.49 -16.33
CA LYS A 147 -6.27 -6.34 -17.37
C LYS A 147 -6.60 -7.68 -18.05
N THR A 148 -5.56 -8.46 -18.32
CA THR A 148 -5.63 -9.73 -19.04
C THR A 148 -4.93 -10.82 -18.27
N ARG A 149 -5.63 -11.92 -18.04
CA ARG A 149 -5.06 -13.12 -17.43
C ARG A 149 -4.17 -13.84 -18.44
N ASP A 150 -2.88 -13.92 -18.15
CA ASP A 150 -1.90 -14.75 -18.85
C ASP A 150 -1.70 -16.10 -18.11
N PRO A 151 -2.27 -17.21 -18.58
CA PRO A 151 -2.25 -18.50 -17.89
C PRO A 151 -0.86 -18.95 -17.40
N ASP A 152 0.20 -18.55 -18.10
CA ASP A 152 1.56 -19.03 -17.87
C ASP A 152 2.33 -18.18 -16.84
N MET A 153 1.88 -16.95 -16.54
CA MET A 153 2.58 -16.02 -15.62
C MET A 153 2.26 -16.23 -14.12
N TYR A 154 1.52 -17.28 -13.74
CA TYR A 154 0.93 -17.35 -12.39
C TYR A 154 1.24 -18.61 -11.58
N HIS A 155 1.96 -19.57 -12.14
CA HIS A 155 2.06 -20.90 -11.54
C HIS A 155 2.65 -20.86 -10.12
N GLU A 156 3.74 -20.13 -9.92
CA GLU A 156 4.42 -20.11 -8.63
C GLU A 156 3.56 -19.52 -7.49
N TRP A 157 2.72 -18.52 -7.76
CA TRP A 157 1.84 -17.94 -6.74
C TRP A 157 0.53 -18.73 -6.60
N LYS A 158 0.00 -19.24 -7.70
CA LYS A 158 -1.28 -19.98 -7.74
C LYS A 158 -1.20 -21.34 -7.08
N GLU A 159 -0.04 -22.00 -7.13
CA GLU A 159 0.14 -23.38 -6.70
C GLU A 159 0.66 -23.50 -5.26
N GLN A 160 0.62 -22.40 -4.49
CA GLN A 160 1.11 -22.39 -3.11
C GLN A 160 0.26 -23.27 -2.17
N PRO A 161 0.85 -24.30 -1.54
CA PRO A 161 0.09 -25.22 -0.69
C PRO A 161 -0.61 -24.51 0.47
N GLY A 162 -1.90 -24.78 0.63
CA GLY A 162 -2.70 -24.20 1.72
C GLY A 162 -3.16 -22.76 1.48
N TYR A 163 -2.77 -22.13 0.37
CA TYR A 163 -3.25 -20.80 -0.02
C TYR A 163 -4.38 -20.91 -1.04
N SER A 164 -5.38 -20.05 -0.87
CA SER A 164 -6.38 -19.80 -1.91
C SER A 164 -5.88 -18.70 -2.84
N TYR A 165 -6.08 -18.87 -4.15
CA TYR A 165 -5.63 -17.92 -5.16
C TYR A 165 -6.83 -17.26 -5.86
N THR A 166 -6.84 -15.94 -5.92
CA THR A 166 -7.86 -15.16 -6.64
C THR A 166 -7.19 -14.18 -7.61
N PHE A 167 -7.69 -14.18 -8.84
CA PHE A 167 -7.30 -13.24 -9.88
C PHE A 167 -8.48 -12.34 -10.23
N LEU A 168 -8.26 -11.02 -10.28
CA LEU A 168 -9.25 -10.05 -10.73
C LEU A 168 -8.78 -9.35 -12.01
N ASN A 169 -9.66 -9.29 -13.01
CA ASN A 169 -9.53 -8.34 -14.11
C ASN A 169 -10.30 -7.05 -13.78
N ASP A 170 -10.20 -6.04 -14.64
CA ASP A 170 -10.83 -4.73 -14.42
C ASP A 170 -12.33 -4.83 -14.08
N ALA A 171 -13.09 -5.67 -14.80
CA ALA A 171 -14.52 -5.86 -14.54
C ALA A 171 -14.80 -6.60 -13.22
N ALA A 172 -13.99 -7.61 -12.88
CA ALA A 172 -14.12 -8.32 -11.62
C ALA A 172 -13.68 -7.46 -10.42
N ALA A 173 -12.67 -6.61 -10.60
CA ALA A 173 -12.21 -5.63 -9.63
C ALA A 173 -13.30 -4.59 -9.35
N ASP A 174 -13.87 -3.99 -10.41
CA ASP A 174 -14.94 -2.99 -10.26
C ASP A 174 -16.16 -3.57 -9.54
N LYS A 175 -16.59 -4.77 -9.95
CA LYS A 175 -17.66 -5.50 -9.28
C LYS A 175 -17.32 -5.79 -7.81
N TRP A 176 -16.09 -6.24 -7.53
CA TRP A 176 -15.68 -6.53 -6.16
C TRP A 176 -15.71 -5.27 -5.29
N VAL A 177 -15.28 -4.13 -5.82
CA VAL A 177 -15.34 -2.84 -5.09
C VAL A 177 -16.79 -2.41 -4.88
N GLU A 178 -17.67 -2.56 -5.87
CA GLU A 178 -19.10 -2.29 -5.69
C GLU A 178 -19.72 -3.18 -4.60
N ASP A 179 -19.44 -4.48 -4.62
CA ASP A 179 -20.00 -5.42 -3.65
C ASP A 179 -19.57 -5.10 -2.19
N HIS A 180 -18.39 -4.51 -1.99
CA HIS A 180 -17.83 -4.25 -0.66
C HIS A 180 -17.97 -2.79 -0.19
N PHE A 181 -17.97 -1.84 -1.12
CA PHE A 181 -17.94 -0.41 -0.85
C PHE A 181 -19.08 0.36 -1.52
N GLY A 182 -20.02 -0.29 -2.19
CA GLY A 182 -21.18 0.33 -2.84
C GLY A 182 -21.89 1.34 -1.94
N GLY A 183 -22.18 2.52 -2.47
CA GLY A 183 -22.81 3.63 -1.75
C GLY A 183 -21.92 4.33 -0.70
N SER A 184 -20.63 4.02 -0.62
CA SER A 184 -19.69 4.66 0.31
C SER A 184 -18.80 5.72 -0.35
N LYS A 185 -18.10 6.50 0.47
CA LYS A 185 -17.11 7.48 -0.02
C LYS A 185 -15.84 6.82 -0.57
N VAL A 186 -15.54 5.60 -0.15
CA VAL A 186 -14.47 4.79 -0.73
C VAL A 186 -14.81 4.38 -2.17
N ARG A 187 -16.07 3.98 -2.42
CA ARG A 187 -16.54 3.73 -3.80
C ARG A 187 -16.45 4.97 -4.66
N TRP A 188 -16.88 6.12 -4.13
CA TRP A 188 -16.72 7.39 -4.83
C TRP A 188 -15.26 7.68 -5.20
N ALA A 189 -14.30 7.45 -4.30
CA ALA A 189 -12.89 7.64 -4.63
C ALA A 189 -12.40 6.69 -5.72
N TRP A 190 -12.87 5.43 -5.71
CA TRP A 190 -12.61 4.48 -6.78
C TRP A 190 -13.13 4.98 -8.13
N ASP A 191 -14.38 5.47 -8.18
CA ASP A 191 -15.00 6.02 -9.40
C ASP A 191 -14.21 7.21 -9.97
N VAL A 192 -13.71 8.07 -9.09
CA VAL A 192 -12.96 9.27 -9.48
C VAL A 192 -11.56 8.95 -10.00
N LEU A 193 -10.92 7.93 -9.44
CA LEU A 193 -9.55 7.57 -9.81
C LEU A 193 -9.42 6.91 -11.20
N GLY A 194 -10.52 6.53 -11.85
CA GLY A 194 -10.45 5.77 -13.11
C GLY A 194 -10.02 6.59 -14.35
N PRO A 195 -9.63 5.94 -15.48
CA PRO A 195 -9.01 4.61 -15.65
C PRO A 195 -7.60 4.74 -16.29
N ALA A 196 -6.58 4.05 -15.73
CA ALA A 196 -5.44 3.45 -16.45
C ALA A 196 -4.28 3.04 -15.54
N SER A 197 -3.98 3.80 -14.47
CA SER A 197 -2.79 3.58 -13.62
C SER A 197 -3.05 3.53 -12.12
N CYS A 198 -4.04 4.27 -11.61
CA CYS A 198 -4.26 4.37 -10.17
C CYS A 198 -5.19 3.27 -9.61
N GLU A 199 -6.08 2.71 -10.44
CA GLU A 199 -7.01 1.66 -10.00
C GLU A 199 -6.31 0.41 -9.45
N PRO A 200 -5.28 -0.19 -10.11
CA PRO A 200 -4.61 -1.36 -9.55
C PRO A 200 -3.82 -1.04 -8.27
N ILE A 201 -3.38 0.22 -8.12
CA ILE A 201 -2.71 0.71 -6.91
C ILE A 201 -3.72 0.88 -5.77
N PHE A 202 -4.94 1.35 -6.04
CA PHE A 202 -5.94 1.45 -4.99
C PHE A 202 -6.53 0.08 -4.61
N LEU A 203 -6.77 -0.77 -5.61
CA LEU A 203 -7.39 -2.09 -5.44
C LEU A 203 -6.60 -2.98 -4.48
N ARG A 204 -5.26 -3.02 -4.59
CA ARG A 204 -4.42 -3.85 -3.70
C ARG A 204 -4.60 -3.51 -2.22
N TYR A 205 -4.75 -2.21 -1.91
CA TYR A 205 -5.03 -1.78 -0.54
C TYR A 205 -6.44 -2.16 -0.11
N LEU A 206 -7.45 -1.98 -0.97
CA LEU A 206 -8.83 -2.36 -0.66
C LEU A 206 -8.99 -3.86 -0.44
N LEU A 207 -8.35 -4.69 -1.28
CA LEU A 207 -8.36 -6.14 -1.17
C LEU A 207 -7.77 -6.58 0.17
N LEU A 208 -6.55 -6.18 0.51
CA LEU A 208 -5.95 -6.58 1.77
C LEU A 208 -6.64 -5.94 2.99
N LEU A 209 -7.22 -4.75 2.83
CA LEU A 209 -7.99 -4.11 3.89
C LEU A 209 -9.21 -4.97 4.26
N VAL A 210 -9.95 -5.51 3.28
CA VAL A 210 -11.18 -6.27 3.55
C VAL A 210 -10.88 -7.74 3.84
N GLU A 211 -10.04 -8.36 3.01
CA GLU A 211 -9.87 -9.81 2.97
C GLU A 211 -8.59 -10.28 3.67
N GLY A 212 -7.62 -9.38 3.83
CA GLY A 212 -6.26 -9.73 4.18
C GLY A 212 -5.61 -10.66 3.16
N GLY A 213 -4.51 -11.27 3.58
CA GLY A 213 -3.72 -12.18 2.78
C GLY A 213 -2.55 -11.47 2.14
N ILE A 214 -2.18 -11.92 0.95
CA ILE A 214 -1.02 -11.47 0.19
C ILE A 214 -1.52 -10.88 -1.11
N TYR A 215 -1.11 -9.66 -1.41
CA TYR A 215 -1.22 -9.12 -2.75
C TYR A 215 0.14 -9.23 -3.42
N THR A 216 0.15 -9.55 -4.71
CA THR A 216 1.38 -9.64 -5.49
C THR A 216 1.11 -9.29 -6.97
N ASP A 217 1.94 -8.45 -7.57
CA ASP A 217 1.80 -8.09 -8.99
C ASP A 217 2.12 -9.31 -9.88
N THR A 218 1.56 -9.32 -11.08
CA THR A 218 1.61 -10.47 -12.00
C THR A 218 2.99 -10.77 -12.58
N ASP A 219 3.90 -9.81 -12.51
CA ASP A 219 5.27 -9.85 -13.02
C ASP A 219 6.30 -10.11 -11.91
N THR A 220 5.86 -10.59 -10.75
CA THR A 220 6.72 -10.87 -9.60
C THR A 220 6.98 -12.37 -9.43
N HIS A 221 8.20 -12.71 -8.99
CA HIS A 221 8.61 -14.09 -8.75
C HIS A 221 8.70 -14.43 -7.26
N LEU A 222 8.26 -15.64 -6.89
CA LEU A 222 8.32 -16.14 -5.53
C LEU A 222 9.67 -16.80 -5.26
N LEU A 223 10.65 -15.98 -4.85
CA LEU A 223 12.03 -16.45 -4.62
C LEU A 223 12.19 -17.31 -3.36
N ARG A 224 11.24 -17.21 -2.42
CA ARG A 224 11.28 -17.90 -1.12
C ARG A 224 9.88 -18.31 -0.71
N SER A 225 9.76 -19.47 -0.07
CA SER A 225 8.48 -19.94 0.49
C SER A 225 7.84 -18.90 1.41
N ILE A 226 6.54 -18.70 1.24
CA ILE A 226 5.70 -17.80 2.04
C ILE A 226 5.75 -18.19 3.53
N ASP A 227 5.95 -19.47 3.85
CA ASP A 227 6.03 -19.95 5.25
C ASP A 227 7.20 -19.37 6.04
N GLY A 228 8.24 -18.90 5.33
CA GLY A 228 9.38 -18.22 5.93
C GLY A 228 9.12 -16.75 6.24
N TRP A 229 8.10 -16.14 5.66
CA TRP A 229 7.87 -14.70 5.76
C TRP A 229 7.50 -14.30 7.19
N GLY A 230 8.22 -13.32 7.74
CA GLY A 230 8.04 -12.87 9.12
C GLY A 230 8.45 -13.87 10.20
N LYS A 231 9.01 -15.04 9.83
CA LYS A 231 9.50 -16.02 10.81
C LYS A 231 10.70 -15.43 11.56
N GLY A 232 10.64 -15.44 12.88
CA GLY A 232 11.70 -14.88 13.73
C GLY A 232 11.64 -13.36 13.90
N ALA A 233 10.65 -12.68 13.32
CA ALA A 233 10.38 -11.26 13.57
C ALA A 233 9.83 -11.06 15.00
N THR A 234 10.74 -11.11 15.97
CA THR A 234 10.42 -11.06 17.39
C THR A 234 10.71 -9.71 18.03
N ASN A 235 11.35 -8.79 17.31
CA ASN A 235 11.71 -7.48 17.85
C ASN A 235 10.46 -6.58 17.87
N TYR A 236 10.09 -6.09 19.06
CA TYR A 236 8.96 -5.17 19.26
C TYR A 236 9.35 -4.13 20.30
N GLY A 237 10.05 -3.08 19.84
CA GLY A 237 10.74 -2.15 20.73
C GLY A 237 11.71 -2.91 21.65
N ASP A 238 11.62 -2.65 22.95
CA ASP A 238 12.41 -3.32 23.99
C ASP A 238 11.88 -4.72 24.37
N GLN A 239 10.75 -5.15 23.79
CA GLN A 239 10.09 -6.41 24.11
C GLN A 239 10.21 -7.43 22.99
N LYS A 240 9.99 -8.71 23.35
CA LYS A 240 9.83 -9.79 22.38
C LYS A 240 8.37 -10.00 22.05
N TYR A 241 8.02 -9.86 20.77
CA TYR A 241 6.67 -10.17 20.30
C TYR A 241 6.51 -11.68 20.07
N PRO A 242 5.50 -12.32 20.68
CA PRO A 242 5.34 -13.77 20.66
C PRO A 242 4.61 -14.30 19.42
N GLY A 243 4.04 -13.42 18.58
CA GLY A 243 3.21 -13.79 17.44
C GLY A 243 3.92 -13.70 16.09
N ARG A 244 3.21 -14.06 15.03
CA ARG A 244 3.59 -13.69 13.65
C ARG A 244 3.20 -12.24 13.37
N PRO A 245 3.93 -11.50 12.53
CA PRO A 245 3.56 -10.15 12.13
C PRO A 245 2.17 -10.10 11.47
N SER A 246 1.41 -9.04 11.76
CA SER A 246 0.11 -8.76 11.11
C SER A 246 0.22 -7.95 9.82
N LEU A 247 1.41 -7.41 9.54
CA LEU A 247 1.76 -6.76 8.30
C LEU A 247 3.21 -7.14 7.95
N ILE A 248 3.43 -7.53 6.71
CA ILE A 248 4.74 -7.87 6.15
C ILE A 248 4.89 -7.07 4.87
N VAL A 249 5.87 -6.19 4.84
CA VAL A 249 6.22 -5.34 3.69
C VAL A 249 7.68 -5.56 3.34
N GLY A 250 8.00 -5.52 2.04
CA GLY A 250 9.38 -5.51 1.57
C GLY A 250 9.94 -4.08 1.53
N ILE A 251 11.26 -3.97 1.37
CA ILE A 251 11.92 -2.73 0.98
C ILE A 251 11.93 -2.69 -0.55
N GLU A 252 11.38 -1.64 -1.14
CA GLU A 252 11.42 -1.39 -2.58
C GLU A 252 12.75 -0.77 -2.99
N ALA A 253 13.16 0.26 -2.25
CA ALA A 253 14.41 0.97 -2.46
C ALA A 253 14.98 1.38 -1.12
N ASP A 254 16.29 1.20 -0.96
CA ASP A 254 17.10 1.83 0.08
C ASP A 254 18.31 2.44 -0.62
N VAL A 255 18.33 3.77 -0.68
CA VAL A 255 19.37 4.53 -1.39
C VAL A 255 20.59 4.81 -0.50
N GLY A 256 20.56 4.41 0.77
CA GLY A 256 21.61 4.64 1.75
C GLY A 256 21.96 6.12 1.86
N GLU A 257 23.25 6.43 1.66
CA GLU A 257 23.82 7.78 1.80
C GLU A 257 23.85 8.56 0.47
N ARG A 258 23.22 8.04 -0.59
CA ARG A 258 23.28 8.66 -1.92
C ARG A 258 22.67 10.06 -1.91
N GLU A 259 23.45 11.10 -2.13
CA GLU A 259 23.01 12.50 -2.01
C GLU A 259 21.94 12.94 -3.05
N ASP A 260 21.97 12.41 -4.27
CA ASP A 260 21.06 12.81 -5.37
C ASP A 260 19.75 12.01 -5.42
N TRP A 261 19.42 11.29 -4.35
CA TRP A 261 18.29 10.36 -4.32
C TRP A 261 16.93 10.98 -4.72
N HIS A 262 16.64 12.23 -4.34
CA HIS A 262 15.39 12.93 -4.67
C HIS A 262 15.08 13.00 -6.15
N ARG A 263 16.11 12.99 -6.99
CA ARG A 263 15.93 13.12 -8.45
C ARG A 263 15.24 11.90 -9.03
N TRP A 264 15.26 10.78 -8.30
CA TRP A 264 14.88 9.46 -8.78
C TRP A 264 13.84 8.78 -7.87
N TRP A 265 13.86 9.07 -6.57
CA TRP A 265 13.00 8.43 -5.57
C TRP A 265 12.25 9.45 -4.72
N ALA A 266 11.04 9.07 -4.32
CA ALA A 266 10.17 9.87 -3.45
C ALA A 266 10.68 9.91 -1.99
N ARG A 267 11.40 8.87 -1.57
CA ARG A 267 11.99 8.72 -0.23
C ARG A 267 13.32 7.97 -0.33
N PRO A 268 14.22 8.13 0.66
CA PRO A 268 15.46 7.34 0.70
C PRO A 268 15.19 5.87 0.95
N VAL A 269 14.13 5.60 1.71
CA VAL A 269 13.60 4.27 1.93
C VAL A 269 12.16 4.23 1.43
N GLN A 270 11.89 3.34 0.48
CA GLN A 270 10.55 3.06 -0.02
C GLN A 270 10.14 1.65 0.36
N LEU A 271 8.87 1.48 0.69
CA LEU A 271 8.29 0.17 0.99
C LEU A 271 7.66 -0.41 -0.27
N CYS A 272 7.89 -1.70 -0.48
CA CYS A 272 7.31 -2.46 -1.57
C CYS A 272 5.78 -2.45 -1.49
N GLN A 273 5.17 -1.93 -2.56
CA GLN A 273 3.72 -1.85 -2.74
C GLN A 273 3.19 -2.91 -3.71
N TRP A 274 4.06 -3.61 -4.45
CA TRP A 274 3.68 -4.63 -5.44
C TRP A 274 3.75 -6.06 -4.90
N THR A 275 4.27 -6.30 -3.70
CA THR A 275 4.09 -7.57 -2.98
C THR A 275 4.16 -7.33 -1.48
N PHE A 276 3.05 -7.56 -0.78
CA PHE A 276 2.96 -7.37 0.68
C PHE A 276 1.82 -8.21 1.24
N ALA A 277 1.89 -8.46 2.55
CA ALA A 277 0.95 -9.33 3.25
C ALA A 277 0.36 -8.60 4.46
N SER A 278 -0.94 -8.73 4.70
CA SER A 278 -1.59 -8.09 5.84
C SER A 278 -2.78 -8.87 6.38
N THR A 279 -3.07 -8.68 7.65
CA THR A 279 -4.36 -9.03 8.24
C THR A 279 -5.45 -8.08 7.73
N PRO A 280 -6.70 -8.54 7.66
CA PRO A 280 -7.82 -7.64 7.40
C PRO A 280 -7.81 -6.45 8.38
N LEU A 281 -8.17 -5.27 7.87
CA LEU A 281 -8.42 -4.05 8.63
C LEU A 281 -7.22 -3.55 9.44
N HIS A 282 -6.00 -3.87 9.01
CA HIS A 282 -4.78 -3.35 9.64
C HIS A 282 -4.74 -1.80 9.54
N PRO A 283 -4.43 -1.04 10.62
CA PRO A 283 -4.47 0.42 10.62
C PRO A 283 -3.65 1.08 9.52
N VAL A 284 -2.50 0.50 9.16
CA VAL A 284 -1.67 0.99 8.04
C VAL A 284 -2.42 0.96 6.70
N LEU A 285 -3.26 -0.05 6.46
CA LEU A 285 -4.07 -0.12 5.24
C LEU A 285 -5.24 0.86 5.30
N ILE A 286 -5.85 1.04 6.48
CA ILE A 286 -6.88 2.07 6.68
C ILE A 286 -6.28 3.45 6.37
N ASP A 287 -5.08 3.74 6.87
CA ASP A 287 -4.40 5.01 6.63
C ASP A 287 -4.00 5.20 5.17
N ALA A 288 -3.54 4.13 4.50
CA ALA A 288 -3.26 4.18 3.06
C ALA A 288 -4.52 4.54 2.26
N VAL A 289 -5.65 3.89 2.55
CA VAL A 289 -6.94 4.18 1.92
C VAL A 289 -7.43 5.60 2.25
N ARG A 290 -7.22 6.07 3.48
CA ARG A 290 -7.50 7.45 3.91
C ARG A 290 -6.72 8.47 3.09
N ARG A 291 -5.40 8.28 2.96
CA ARG A 291 -4.52 9.18 2.19
C ARG A 291 -4.89 9.21 0.72
N ILE A 292 -5.21 8.05 0.12
CA ILE A 292 -5.69 7.98 -1.26
C ILE A 292 -7.01 8.74 -1.41
N TYR A 293 -7.97 8.52 -0.51
CA TYR A 293 -9.26 9.22 -0.52
C TYR A 293 -9.09 10.75 -0.38
N GLU A 294 -8.27 11.21 0.57
CA GLU A 294 -8.00 12.63 0.80
C GLU A 294 -7.36 13.29 -0.42
N HIS A 295 -6.35 12.63 -1.00
CA HIS A 295 -5.71 13.12 -2.22
C HIS A 295 -6.68 13.17 -3.40
N THR A 296 -7.55 12.17 -3.52
CA THR A 296 -8.60 12.12 -4.56
C THR A 296 -9.59 13.27 -4.38
N ARG A 297 -9.97 13.59 -3.13
CA ARG A 297 -10.85 14.71 -2.78
C ARG A 297 -10.21 16.06 -3.08
N GLU A 298 -8.93 16.23 -2.78
CA GLU A 298 -8.19 17.44 -3.12
C GLU A 298 -8.08 17.62 -4.64
N PHE A 299 -7.79 16.54 -5.37
CA PHE A 299 -7.71 16.55 -6.82
C PHE A 299 -9.02 16.98 -7.49
N GLN A 300 -10.17 16.60 -6.96
CA GLN A 300 -11.50 17.01 -7.47
C GLN A 300 -11.90 18.44 -7.09
N ASN A 301 -11.29 19.02 -6.04
CA ASN A 301 -11.53 20.40 -5.63
C ASN A 301 -10.57 21.40 -6.32
N LEU A 302 -9.76 20.94 -7.27
CA LEU A 302 -9.00 21.72 -8.26
C LEU A 302 -9.77 21.86 -9.57
#